data_AF-A0A520VY06-F1
#
_entry.id   AF-A0A520VY06-F1
#
_cell.length_a   1.000
_cell.length_b   1.000
_cell.length_c   1.000
_cell.angle_alpha   90.00
_cell.angle_beta   90.00
_cell.angle_gamma   90.00
#
_symmetry.space_group_name_H-M   'P 1'
#
loop_
_entity.id
_entity.type
_entity.pdbx_description
1 polymer ?
#
loop_
_entity_poly.entity_id
_entity_poly.type
_entity_poly.pdbx_seq_one_letter_code
_entity_poly.pdbx_strand_id
1 'polypeptide(L)'
;YFIVLSIAFLWGMGFAGYSVAAGVRSGSSQGAQAASFLFFPALFLAPTFVPREALRGWLATASAYNPTTYVIEAMRAIMVEGWINDMIFKGFIAAGSFAALTLTFAVLSARKATEKA
;
A
#
# COMPACT_ATOMS: atom_id res chain seq x y z
N TYR A 1 -16.63 10.79 -3.08
CA TYR A 1 -15.33 11.43 -2.74
C TYR A 1 -14.77 11.00 -1.39
N PHE A 2 -15.50 11.09 -0.26
CA PHE A 2 -14.96 10.70 1.05
C PHE A 2 -14.40 9.27 1.10
N ILE A 3 -15.05 8.30 0.46
CA ILE A 3 -14.55 6.91 0.40
C ILE A 3 -13.17 6.82 -0.26
N VAL A 4 -12.95 7.56 -1.35
CA VAL A 4 -11.65 7.61 -2.04
C VAL A 4 -10.59 8.19 -1.10
N LEU A 5 -10.92 9.27 -0.38
CA LEU A 5 -10.04 9.87 0.61
C LEU A 5 -9.72 8.90 1.75
N SER A 6 -10.69 8.13 2.23
CA SER A 6 -10.47 7.13 3.27
C SER A 6 -9.56 5.99 2.80
N ILE A 7 -9.74 5.49 1.58
CA ILE A 7 -8.87 4.46 1.00
C ILE A 7 -7.45 5.01 0.82
N ALA A 8 -7.31 6.21 0.28
CA ALA A 8 -6.01 6.87 0.11
C ALA A 8 -5.32 7.15 1.46
N PHE A 9 -6.09 7.55 2.47
CA PHE A 9 -5.59 7.75 3.83
C PHE A 9 -5.06 6.45 4.43
N LEU A 10 -5.84 5.36 4.37
CA LEU A 10 -5.40 4.04 4.85
C LEU A 10 -4.14 3.58 4.14
N TRP A 11 -4.08 3.72 2.81
CA TRP A 11 -2.90 3.36 2.04
C TRP A 11 -1.66 4.19 2.43
N GLY A 12 -1.83 5.51 2.57
CA GLY A 12 -0.77 6.42 3.02
C GLY A 12 -0.28 6.12 4.44
N MET A 13 -1.18 5.76 5.36
CA MET A 13 -0.84 5.30 6.70
C MET A 13 -0.01 4.02 6.67
N GLY A 14 -0.35 3.09 5.78
CA GLY A 14 0.43 1.87 5.59
C GLY A 14 1.84 2.15 5.08
N PHE A 15 1.98 3.09 4.14
CA PHE A 15 3.27 3.55 3.63
C PHE A 15 4.13 4.19 4.74
N ALA A 16 3.53 5.10 5.52
CA ALA A 16 4.20 5.76 6.64
C ALA A 16 4.66 4.75 7.70
N GLY A 17 3.80 3.81 8.09
CA GLY A 17 4.14 2.77 9.06
C GLY A 17 5.34 1.93 8.63
N TYR A 18 5.42 1.57 7.35
CA TYR A 18 6.54 0.80 6.81
C TYR A 18 7.86 1.60 6.83
N SER A 19 7.83 2.85 6.37
CA SER A 19 9.01 3.72 6.35
C SER A 19 9.54 3.98 7.77
N VAL A 20 8.65 4.22 8.74
CA VAL A 20 9.02 4.38 10.16
C VAL A 20 9.62 3.10 10.72
N ALA A 21 8.99 1.93 10.49
CA ALA A 21 9.52 0.66 10.96
C ALA A 21 10.94 0.39 10.44
N ALA A 22 11.17 0.67 9.15
CA ALA A 22 12.48 0.51 8.53
C ALA A 22 13.52 1.48 9.10
N GLY A 23 13.18 2.77 9.26
CA GLY A 23 14.08 3.78 9.81
C GLY A 23 14.48 3.52 11.26
N VAL A 24 13.52 3.11 12.11
CA VAL A 24 13.78 2.74 13.50
C VAL A 24 14.70 1.52 13.57
N ARG A 25 14.49 0.54 12.68
CA ARG A 25 15.27 -0.70 12.68
C ARG A 25 16.67 -0.52 12.08
N SER A 26 16.84 0.38 11.12
CA SER A 26 18.16 0.72 10.55
C SER A 26 18.93 1.73 11.40
N GLY A 27 18.26 2.44 12.32
CA GLY A 27 18.85 3.53 13.10
C GLY A 27 19.25 4.74 12.25
N SER A 28 18.71 4.88 11.03
CA SER A 28 19.13 5.90 10.06
C SER A 28 17.99 6.40 9.19
N SER A 29 18.04 7.68 8.82
CA SER A 29 17.07 8.28 7.90
C SER A 29 17.22 7.73 6.48
N GLN A 30 18.41 7.28 6.10
CA GLN A 30 18.66 6.62 4.81
C GLN A 30 17.90 5.30 4.70
N GLY A 31 17.79 4.52 5.78
CA GLY A 31 17.03 3.26 5.76
C GLY A 31 15.52 3.48 5.60
N ALA A 32 14.97 4.53 6.21
CA ALA A 32 13.58 4.93 6.00
C ALA A 32 13.29 5.31 4.53
N GLN A 33 14.23 6.02 3.88
CA GLN A 33 14.10 6.41 2.47
C GLN A 33 14.26 5.23 1.51
N ALA A 34 15.21 4.34 1.77
CA ALA A 34 15.39 3.11 0.99
C ALA A 34 14.14 2.22 1.07
N ALA A 35 13.48 2.17 2.23
CA ALA A 35 12.22 1.46 2.40
C ALA A 35 11.11 2.04 1.52
N SER A 36 10.95 3.37 1.52
CA SER A 36 9.98 4.06 0.66
C SER A 36 10.17 3.73 -0.83
N PHE A 37 11.41 3.50 -1.28
CA PHE A 37 11.72 3.14 -2.66
C PHE A 37 11.09 1.80 -3.10
N LEU A 38 10.84 0.85 -2.18
CA LEU A 38 10.25 -0.46 -2.51
C LEU A 38 8.86 -0.35 -3.15
N PHE A 39 8.13 0.73 -2.86
CA PHE A 39 6.82 0.96 -3.44
C PHE A 39 6.85 1.53 -4.85
N PHE A 40 7.99 2.10 -5.27
CA PHE A 40 8.11 2.63 -6.60
C PHE A 40 7.90 1.52 -7.65
N PRO A 41 8.61 0.37 -7.62
CA PRO A 41 8.29 -0.77 -8.47
C PRO A 41 6.85 -1.26 -8.33
N ALA A 42 6.30 -1.29 -7.11
CA ALA A 42 4.92 -1.71 -6.87
C ALA A 42 3.91 -0.81 -7.61
N LEU A 43 4.16 0.50 -7.73
CA LEU A 43 3.29 1.40 -8.48
C LEU A 43 3.26 1.07 -9.99
N PHE A 44 4.40 0.66 -10.56
CA PHE A 44 4.50 0.26 -11.98
C PHE A 44 3.94 -1.14 -12.26
N LEU A 45 3.93 -2.01 -11.26
CA LEU A 45 3.32 -3.34 -11.35
C LEU A 45 1.79 -3.29 -11.16
N ALA A 46 1.24 -2.20 -10.64
CA ALA A 46 -0.20 -1.98 -10.56
C ALA A 46 -0.76 -1.61 -11.94
N PRO A 47 -2.06 -1.87 -12.21
CA PRO A 47 -2.72 -1.49 -13.45
C PRO A 47 -3.05 0.01 -13.40
N THR A 48 -2.02 0.85 -13.33
CA THR A 48 -2.13 2.30 -13.20
C THR A 48 -2.37 2.94 -14.57
N PHE A 49 -1.62 2.49 -15.58
CA PHE A 49 -1.66 3.04 -16.94
C PHE A 49 -2.53 2.23 -17.91
N VAL A 50 -2.73 0.94 -17.62
CA VAL A 50 -3.44 0.01 -18.49
C VAL A 50 -4.39 -0.83 -17.61
N PRO A 51 -5.64 -1.09 -18.05
CA PRO A 51 -6.56 -1.96 -17.34
C PRO A 51 -5.97 -3.36 -17.10
N ARG A 52 -6.36 -4.00 -15.99
CA ARG A 52 -5.80 -5.28 -15.55
C ARG A 52 -6.01 -6.38 -16.60
N GLU A 53 -7.12 -6.34 -17.32
CA GLU A 53 -7.51 -7.33 -18.33
C GLU A 53 -6.60 -7.29 -19.57
N ALA A 54 -5.92 -6.16 -19.79
CA ALA A 54 -4.96 -6.00 -20.87
C ALA A 54 -3.53 -6.40 -20.47
N LEU A 55 -3.26 -6.70 -19.20
CA LEU A 55 -1.98 -7.25 -18.76
C LEU A 55 -1.85 -8.72 -19.20
N ARG A 56 -0.66 -9.10 -19.67
CA ARG A 56 -0.36 -10.45 -20.19
C ARG A 56 0.87 -11.04 -19.51
N GLY A 57 0.97 -12.36 -19.49
CA GLY A 57 2.14 -13.10 -19.01
C GLY A 57 2.44 -12.83 -17.53
N TRP A 58 3.73 -12.68 -17.21
CA TRP A 58 4.21 -12.51 -15.82
C TRP A 58 3.71 -11.23 -15.16
N LEU A 59 3.45 -10.17 -15.94
CA LEU A 59 3.00 -8.89 -15.42
C LEU A 59 1.58 -8.96 -14.87
N ALA A 60 0.71 -9.76 -15.50
CA ALA A 60 -0.63 -10.03 -14.99
C ALA A 60 -0.56 -10.71 -13.61
N THR A 61 0.33 -11.69 -13.46
CA THR A 61 0.57 -12.38 -12.18
C THR A 61 1.13 -11.43 -11.13
N ALA A 62 2.16 -10.64 -11.47
CA ALA A 62 2.76 -9.68 -10.54
C ALA A 62 1.75 -8.63 -10.07
N SER A 63 0.89 -8.15 -10.98
CA SER A 63 -0.19 -7.22 -10.67
C SER A 63 -1.28 -7.83 -9.76
N ALA A 64 -1.57 -9.13 -9.91
CA ALA A 64 -2.54 -9.82 -9.08
C ALA A 64 -2.10 -9.95 -7.60
N TYR A 65 -0.81 -10.15 -7.35
CA TYR A 65 -0.25 -10.23 -6.00
C TYR A 65 0.05 -8.86 -5.36
N ASN A 66 0.02 -7.79 -6.14
CA ASN A 66 0.35 -6.46 -5.67
C ASN A 66 -0.85 -5.81 -4.96
N PRO A 67 -0.75 -5.48 -3.65
CA PRO A 67 -1.85 -4.84 -2.91
C PRO A 67 -2.23 -3.46 -3.46
N THR A 68 -1.26 -2.73 -4.06
CA THR A 68 -1.48 -1.43 -4.69
C THR A 68 -2.53 -1.52 -5.81
N THR A 69 -2.62 -2.68 -6.47
CA THR A 69 -3.59 -2.88 -7.55
C THR A 69 -5.02 -2.69 -7.07
N TYR A 70 -5.39 -3.32 -5.95
CA TYR A 70 -6.76 -3.28 -5.43
C TYR A 70 -7.14 -1.88 -4.94
N VAL A 71 -6.17 -1.10 -4.47
CA VAL A 71 -6.36 0.30 -4.09
C VAL A 71 -6.69 1.17 -5.31
N ILE A 72 -5.90 1.04 -6.39
CA ILE A 72 -6.13 1.78 -7.63
C ILE A 72 -7.45 1.37 -8.29
N GLU A 73 -7.76 0.08 -8.33
CA GLU A 73 -9.04 -0.44 -8.86
C GLU A 73 -10.23 0.09 -8.06
N ALA A 74 -10.17 0.10 -6.74
CA ALA A 74 -11.24 0.65 -5.90
C ALA A 74 -11.46 2.14 -6.14
N MET A 75 -10.39 2.92 -6.23
CA MET A 75 -10.48 4.36 -6.51
C MET A 75 -11.07 4.61 -7.90
N ARG A 76 -10.65 3.84 -8.91
CA ARG A 76 -11.18 3.90 -10.27
C ARG A 76 -12.66 3.51 -10.33
N ALA A 77 -13.06 2.46 -9.62
CA ALA A 77 -14.45 2.03 -9.53
C ALA A 77 -15.37 3.15 -9.01
N ILE A 78 -14.90 3.94 -8.04
CA ILE A 78 -15.67 5.06 -7.48
C ILE A 78 -15.67 6.28 -8.40
N MET A 79 -14.54 6.59 -9.03
CA MET A 79 -14.36 7.85 -9.76
C MET A 79 -14.77 7.78 -11.23
N VAL A 80 -14.70 6.61 -11.85
CA VAL A 80 -14.84 6.44 -13.30
C VAL A 80 -15.96 5.47 -13.65
N GLU A 81 -16.01 4.29 -13.01
CA GLU A 81 -16.85 3.17 -13.47
C GLU A 81 -18.26 3.13 -12.85
N GLY A 82 -18.59 4.07 -11.96
CA GLY A 82 -19.95 4.20 -11.43
C GLY A 82 -20.28 3.29 -10.25
N TRP A 83 -19.30 3.08 -9.35
CA TRP A 83 -19.46 2.44 -8.04
C TRP A 83 -19.63 0.92 -8.05
N ILE A 84 -18.51 0.20 -8.12
CA ILE A 84 -18.47 -1.27 -8.08
C ILE A 84 -18.09 -1.75 -6.67
N ASN A 85 -19.08 -2.24 -5.91
CA ASN A 85 -18.94 -2.61 -4.49
C ASN A 85 -17.82 -3.64 -4.23
N ASP A 86 -17.69 -4.66 -5.08
CA ASP A 86 -16.67 -5.71 -4.92
C ASP A 86 -15.24 -5.13 -4.98
N MET A 87 -14.98 -4.25 -5.95
CA MET A 87 -13.68 -3.59 -6.08
C MET A 87 -13.40 -2.65 -4.91
N ILE A 88 -14.41 -1.89 -4.48
CA ILE A 88 -14.31 -0.98 -3.33
C ILE A 88 -13.94 -1.76 -2.06
N PHE A 89 -14.62 -2.89 -1.82
CA PHE A 89 -14.36 -3.75 -0.66
C PHE A 89 -12.95 -4.33 -0.69
N LYS A 90 -12.49 -4.82 -1.85
CA LYS A 90 -11.10 -5.29 -2.04
C LYS A 90 -10.08 -4.20 -1.76
N GLY A 91 -10.34 -2.96 -2.19
CA GLY A 91 -9.49 -1.81 -1.88
C GLY A 91 -9.39 -1.52 -0.40
N PHE A 92 -10.51 -1.57 0.33
CA PHE A 92 -10.51 -1.40 1.79
C PHE A 92 -9.77 -2.53 2.51
N ILE A 93 -9.96 -3.78 2.10
CA ILE A 93 -9.21 -4.90 2.67
C ILE A 93 -7.73 -4.69 2.42
N ALA A 94 -7.31 -4.43 1.18
CA ALA A 94 -5.91 -4.26 0.83
C ALA A 94 -5.26 -3.09 1.58
N ALA A 95 -5.89 -1.91 1.58
CA ALA A 95 -5.37 -0.73 2.27
C ALA A 95 -5.40 -0.90 3.79
N GLY A 96 -6.50 -1.42 4.34
CA GLY A 96 -6.69 -1.63 5.78
C GLY A 96 -5.75 -2.69 6.35
N SER A 97 -5.63 -3.84 5.70
CA SER A 97 -4.71 -4.90 6.14
C SER A 97 -3.26 -4.43 6.04
N PHE A 98 -2.90 -3.73 4.96
CA PHE A 98 -1.56 -3.19 4.80
C PHE A 98 -1.24 -2.16 5.89
N ALA A 99 -2.14 -1.22 6.15
CA ALA A 99 -2.00 -0.23 7.21
C ALA A 99 -1.86 -0.88 8.59
N ALA A 100 -2.75 -1.82 8.92
CA ALA A 100 -2.71 -2.51 10.19
C ALA A 100 -1.38 -3.25 10.39
N LEU A 101 -0.90 -3.98 9.38
CA LEU A 101 0.35 -4.72 9.45
C LEU A 101 1.55 -3.79 9.64
N THR A 102 1.72 -2.78 8.78
CA THR A 102 2.92 -1.94 8.81
C THR A 102 2.95 -1.02 10.02
N LEU A 103 1.81 -0.48 10.45
CA LEU A 103 1.72 0.31 11.70
C LEU A 103 2.02 -0.56 12.91
N THR A 104 1.50 -1.79 12.97
CA THR A 104 1.85 -2.74 14.04
C THR A 104 3.36 -3.00 14.06
N PHE A 105 3.97 -3.23 12.89
CA PHE A 105 5.43 -3.38 12.80
C PHE A 105 6.18 -2.14 13.25
N ALA A 106 5.70 -0.93 12.92
CA ALA A 106 6.31 0.32 13.34
C ALA A 106 6.27 0.46 14.88
N VAL A 107 5.11 0.22 15.50
CA VAL A 107 4.93 0.30 16.95
C VAL A 107 5.81 -0.73 17.66
N LEU A 108 5.84 -1.98 17.19
CA LEU A 108 6.66 -3.03 17.78
C LEU A 108 8.17 -2.73 17.64
N SER A 109 8.58 -2.16 16.51
CA SER A 109 9.98 -1.79 16.28
C SER A 109 10.40 -0.62 17.17
N ALA A 110 9.53 0.38 17.33
CA ALA A 110 9.75 1.50 18.24
C ALA A 110 9.88 1.04 19.70
N ARG A 111 8.96 0.18 20.18
CA ARG A 111 9.02 -0.36 21.55
C ARG A 111 10.33 -1.11 21.83
N LYS A 112 10.74 -1.99 20.92
CA LYS A 112 12.00 -2.74 21.06
C LYS A 112 13.24 -1.85 21.01
N ALA A 113 13.20 -0.73 20.29
CA ALA A 113 14.29 0.22 20.27
C ALA A 113 14.39 0.98 21.61
N THR A 114 13.25 1.37 22.20
CA THR A 114 13.22 2.07 23.48
C THR A 114 13.56 1.19 24.68
N GLU A 115 13.24 -0.11 24.65
CA GLU A 115 13.62 -1.06 25.73
C GLU A 115 15.12 -1.35 25.80
N LYS A 116 15.88 -1.04 24.73
CA LYS A 116 17.33 -1.26 24.65
C LYS A 116 18.16 -0.02 24.98
N ALA A 117 17.52 1.14 25.11
CA ALA A 117 18.16 2.42 25.43
C ALA A 117 18.18 2.62 26.94
#